data_AF-A0A829H4H6-F1
#
_entry.id   AF-A0A829H4H6-F1
#
_cell.length_a   1.000
_cell.length_b   1.000
_cell.length_c   1.000
_cell.angle_alpha   90.00
_cell.angle_beta   90.00
_cell.angle_gamma   90.00
#
_symmetry.space_group_name_H-M   'P 1'
#
loop_
_entity.id
_entity.type
_entity.pdbx_description
1 polymer ?
#
loop_
_entity_poly.entity_id
_entity_poly.type
_entity_poly.pdbx_seq_one_letter_code
_entity_poly.pdbx_strand_id
1 'polypeptide(L)' 'MAILARSGVVRQAFCVRTFDRRVLINHANGSFYDRDHASVEAIEQLYPKIRSVYNSDHTMIAKRKHPQAALYKLS' A
#
# COMPACT_ATOMS: atom_id res chain seq x y z
N MET A 1 -0.15 -15.68 -10.01
CA MET A 1 -0.12 -14.27 -9.53
C MET A 1 1.05 -14.10 -8.57
N ALA A 2 1.87 -13.05 -8.76
CA ALA A 2 3.03 -12.79 -7.91
C ALA A 2 2.63 -12.02 -6.64
N ILE A 3 3.33 -12.25 -5.54
CA ILE A 3 3.17 -11.46 -4.30
C ILE A 3 3.93 -10.14 -4.48
N LEU A 4 3.28 -9.02 -4.12
CA LEU A 4 3.94 -7.71 -4.07
C LEU A 4 4.52 -7.49 -2.67
N ALA A 5 5.83 -7.76 -2.51
CA ALA A 5 6.53 -7.52 -1.25
C ALA A 5 6.61 -6.03 -0.87
N ARG A 6 6.99 -5.74 0.38
CA ARG A 6 7.17 -4.37 0.93
C ARG A 6 7.99 -3.46 0.02
N SER A 7 9.17 -3.92 -0.43
CA SER A 7 10.04 -3.17 -1.35
C SER A 7 9.36 -2.86 -2.69
N GLY A 8 8.52 -3.77 -3.17
CA GLY A 8 7.68 -3.55 -4.34
C GLY A 8 6.64 -2.46 -4.11
N VAL A 9 5.97 -2.45 -2.95
CA VAL A 9 5.04 -1.38 -2.59
C VAL A 9 5.76 -0.02 -2.57
N VAL A 10 6.92 0.08 -1.92
CA VAL A 10 7.69 1.34 -1.86
C VAL A 10 8.08 1.85 -3.25
N ARG A 11 8.45 0.95 -4.17
CA ARG A 11 8.94 1.33 -5.51
C ARG A 11 7.83 1.60 -6.52
N GLN A 12 6.66 0.98 -6.36
CA GLN A 12 5.63 0.94 -7.41
C GLN A 12 4.32 1.65 -7.01
N ALA A 13 4.08 1.85 -5.71
CA ALA A 13 2.89 2.54 -5.24
C ALA A 13 3.03 4.05 -5.42
N PHE A 14 1.97 4.69 -5.91
CA PHE A 14 1.72 6.11 -5.66
C PHE A 14 1.01 6.28 -4.32
N CYS A 15 -0.01 5.46 -4.07
CA CYS A 15 -0.70 5.43 -2.79
C CYS A 15 -1.19 4.02 -2.45
N VAL A 16 -1.56 3.83 -1.19
CA VAL A 16 -2.15 2.59 -0.69
C VAL A 16 -3.44 2.90 0.04
N ARG A 17 -4.35 1.92 0.05
CA ARG A 17 -5.53 1.93 0.90
C ARG A 17 -5.48 0.78 1.88
N THR A 18 -5.86 1.06 3.12
CA THR A 18 -5.92 0.09 4.21
C THR A 18 -7.33 -0.44 4.42
N PHE A 19 -7.48 -1.50 5.24
CA PHE A 19 -8.80 -2.07 5.55
C PHE A 19 -9.72 -1.13 6.34
N ASP A 20 -9.15 -0.27 7.18
CA ASP A 20 -9.83 0.81 7.91
C ASP A 20 -10.09 2.05 7.04
N ARG A 21 -9.99 1.91 5.71
CA ARG A 21 -10.35 2.90 4.69
C ARG A 21 -9.45 4.14 4.62
N ARG A 22 -8.30 4.14 5.29
CA ARG A 22 -7.31 5.21 5.18
C ARG A 22 -6.62 5.17 3.81
N VAL A 23 -6.25 6.34 3.31
CA VAL A 23 -5.45 6.50 2.10
C VAL A 23 -4.11 7.09 2.50
N LEU A 24 -3.02 6.37 2.21
CA LEU A 24 -1.68 6.85 2.54
C LEU A 24 -0.86 7.05 1.26
N ILE A 25 -0.24 8.23 1.14
CA ILE A 25 0.54 8.67 0.00
C ILE A 25 1.98 8.22 0.18
N ASN A 26 2.56 7.59 -0.84
CA ASN A 26 3.93 7.08 -0.80
C ASN A 26 4.94 8.22 -1.01
N HIS A 27 5.95 8.31 -0.15
CA HIS A 27 7.09 9.22 -0.32
C HIS A 27 8.29 8.57 -1.05
N ALA A 28 8.15 7.33 -1.51
CA ALA A 28 9.17 6.54 -2.21
C ALA A 28 10.46 6.27 -1.41
N ASN A 29 10.46 6.55 -0.10
CA ASN A 29 11.58 6.33 0.82
C ASN A 29 11.27 5.30 1.92
N GLY A 30 10.16 4.56 1.80
CA GLY A 30 9.68 3.63 2.82
C GLY A 30 8.68 4.23 3.80
N SER A 31 8.44 5.54 3.75
CA SER A 31 7.40 6.22 4.54
C SER A 31 6.18 6.58 3.71
N PHE A 32 5.03 6.61 4.38
CA PHE A 32 3.73 6.92 3.80
C PHE A 32 3.02 7.95 4.67
N TYR A 33 2.52 9.01 4.04
CA TYR A 33 1.80 10.07 4.73
C TYR A 33 0.29 9.82 4.70
N ASP A 34 -0.34 9.82 5.86
CA ASP A 34 -1.78 9.86 6.01
C ASP A 34 -2.24 11.31 6.21
N ARG A 35 -3.02 11.80 5.26
CA ARG A 35 -3.60 13.15 5.32
C ARG A 35 -4.67 13.28 6.39
N ASP A 36 -5.47 12.24 6.63
CA ASP A 36 -6.64 12.32 7.53
C ASP A 36 -6.22 12.43 8.99
N HIS A 37 -5.11 11.78 9.35
CA HIS A 37 -4.53 11.80 10.70
C HIS A 37 -3.29 12.69 10.82
N ALA A 38 -2.91 13.37 9.75
CA ALA A 38 -1.68 14.17 9.65
C ALA A 38 -0.44 13.44 10.20
N SER A 39 -0.25 12.17 9.82
CA SER A 39 0.79 11.29 10.38
C SER A 39 1.60 10.60 9.30
N VAL A 40 2.81 10.14 9.65
CA VAL A 40 3.70 9.38 8.77
C VAL A 40 3.87 7.98 9.33
N GLU A 41 3.63 6.96 8.50
CA GLU A 41 3.84 5.55 8.84
C GLU A 41 4.96 4.93 8.01
N ALA A 42 5.77 4.10 8.64
CA ALA A 42 6.75 3.26 7.94
C ALA A 42 6.07 2.05 7.28
N ILE A 43 6.58 1.64 6.13
CA ILE A 43 6.04 0.50 5.37
C ILE A 43 6.02 -0.79 6.20
N GLU A 44 6.94 -0.99 7.15
CA GLU A 44 6.97 -2.15 8.05
C GLU A 44 5.68 -2.29 8.86
N GLN A 45 5.19 -1.17 9.41
CA GLN A 45 3.97 -1.12 10.23
C GLN A 45 2.72 -1.10 9.35
N LEU A 46 2.80 -0.43 8.21
CA LEU A 46 1.67 -0.22 7.31
C LEU A 46 1.34 -1.45 6.47
N TYR A 47 2.34 -2.18 5.97
CA TYR A 47 2.19 -3.28 5.02
C TYR A 47 1.14 -4.34 5.40
N PRO A 48 1.04 -4.84 6.66
CA PRO A 48 -0.01 -5.80 7.03
C PRO A 48 -1.43 -5.20 6.95
N LYS A 49 -1.58 -3.87 7.03
CA LYS A 49 -2.86 -3.16 6.98
C LYS A 49 -3.33 -2.85 5.55
N ILE A 50 -2.44 -2.97 4.56
CA ILE A 50 -2.72 -2.63 3.15
C ILE A 50 -3.73 -3.61 2.56
N ARG A 51 -4.83 -3.06 2.05
CA ARG A 51 -5.87 -3.75 1.28
C ARG A 51 -5.64 -3.65 -0.22
N SER A 52 -5.20 -2.50 -0.72
CA SER A 52 -4.97 -2.29 -2.16
C SER A 52 -3.88 -1.25 -2.40
N VAL A 53 -3.14 -1.41 -3.50
CA VAL A 53 -2.04 -0.55 -3.93
C VAL A 53 -2.36 0.02 -5.31
N TYR A 54 -2.12 1.32 -5.48
CA TYR A 54 -2.37 2.04 -6.73
C TYR A 54 -1.06 2.66 -7.25
N ASN A 55 -0.87 2.68 -8.56
CA ASN A 55 0.22 3.39 -9.22
C ASN A 55 -0.13 4.88 -9.47
N SER A 56 0.77 5.63 -10.11
CA SER A 56 0.59 7.05 -10.44
C SER A 56 -0.59 7.33 -11.37
N ASP A 57 -0.97 6.34 -12.18
CA ASP A 57 -2.11 6.43 -13.12
C ASP A 57 -3.43 6.07 -12.44
N HIS A 58 -3.47 6.05 -11.10
CA HIS A 58 -4.63 5.65 -10.29
C HIS A 58 -5.15 4.24 -10.58
N THR A 59 -4.33 3.38 -11.18
CA THR A 59 -4.65 1.98 -11.48
C THR A 59 -4.25 1.10 -10.30
N MET A 60 -5.16 0.21 -9.89
CA MET A 60 -4.87 -0.76 -8.82
C MET A 60 -3.93 -1.86 -9.34
N ILE A 61 -2.71 -1.92 -8.82
CA ILE A 61 -1.69 -2.88 -9.24
C ILE A 61 -1.59 -4.11 -8.34
N ALA A 62 -2.09 -4.03 -7.11
CA ALA A 62 -2.14 -5.15 -6.19
C ALA A 62 -3.30 -5.04 -5.19
N LYS A 63 -3.80 -6.19 -4.73
CA LYS A 63 -4.84 -6.26 -3.70
C LYS A 63 -4.65 -7.43 -2.74
N ARG A 64 -5.17 -7.24 -1.52
CA ARG A 64 -5.21 -8.22 -0.44
C ARG A 64 -6.67 -8.52 -0.11
N LYS A 65 -7.07 -9.80 -0.13
CA LYS A 65 -8.47 -10.23 0.04
C LYS A 65 -8.99 -10.02 1.47
N HIS A 66 -8.18 -10.38 2.47
CA HIS A 66 -8.44 -10.22 3.90
C HIS A 66 -7.10 -9.97 4.64
N PRO A 67 -7.09 -9.43 5.87
CA PRO A 67 -5.86 -8.96 6.53
C PRO A 67 -4.71 -9.98 6.58
N GLN A 68 -5.04 -11.25 6.82
CA GLN A 68 -4.07 -12.35 6.92
C GLN A 68 -3.61 -12.90 5.56
N ALA A 69 -4.22 -12.48 4.44
CA ALA A 69 -3.81 -12.91 3.11
C ALA A 69 -2.53 -12.21 2.64
N ALA A 70 -1.84 -12.81 1.67
CA ALA A 70 -0.79 -12.11 0.94
C ALA A 70 -1.37 -10.99 0.04
N LEU A 71 -0.53 -10.01 -0.27
CA LEU A 71 -0.82 -8.93 -1.20
C LEU A 71 -0.43 -9.39 -2.62
N TYR A 72 -1.41 -9.67 -3.47
CA TYR A 72 -1.17 -10.21 -4.81
C TYR A 72 -1.22 -9.10 -5.87
N LYS A 73 -0.25 -9.14 -6.80
CA LYS A 73 -0.28 -8.33 -8.03
C LYS A 73 -1.43 -8.77 -8.92
N LEU A 74 -2.06 -7.80 -9.58
CA LEU A 74 -3.24 -8.05 -10.42
C LEU A 74 -2.91 -8.39 -11.88
N SER A 75 -1.75 -7.93 -12.38
CA SER A 75 -1.14 -8.30 -13.66
C SER A 75 0.14 -7.49 -13.79
#